data_AF-A0A973P995-F1
#
_entry.id   AF-A0A973P995-F1
#
_cell.length_a   1.000
_cell.length_b   1.000
_cell.length_c   1.000
_cell.angle_alpha   90.00
_cell.angle_beta   90.00
_cell.angle_gamma   90.00
#
_symmetry.space_group_name_H-M   'P 1'
#
loop_
_entity.id
_entity.type
_entity.pdbx_description
1 polymer ?
#
loop_
_entity_poly.entity_id
_entity_poly.type
_entity_poly.pdbx_seq_one_letter_code
_entity_poly.pdbx_strand_id
1 'polypeptide(L)'
;MRSEVPQAVLFDMDGTLVDTETLWWSTAVAVAGSLGIHLTEADEPHLIGRTIQDAATYLLTRTPSLSHPTTPPNQRANARRSPAHVDGGQEGPAAEAPQRGT
;
A
#
# COMPACT_ATOMS: atom_id res chain seq x y z
N MET A 1 39.44 10.58 50.42
CA MET A 1 38.65 11.56 49.64
C MET A 1 37.21 11.44 50.09
N ARG A 2 36.59 12.52 50.60
CA ARG A 2 35.13 12.56 50.71
C ARG A 2 34.60 12.87 49.32
N SER A 3 33.78 11.99 48.76
CA SER A 3 33.03 12.32 47.54
C SER A 3 32.11 13.48 47.90
N GLU A 4 32.19 14.58 47.15
CA GLU A 4 31.18 15.62 47.27
C GLU A 4 29.83 15.08 46.85
N VAL A 5 28.79 15.46 47.59
CA VAL A 5 27.41 15.03 47.31
C VAL A 5 26.86 15.95 46.21
N PRO A 6 26.27 15.40 45.13
CA PRO A 6 25.72 16.21 44.05
C PRO A 6 24.62 17.14 44.58
N GLN A 7 24.65 18.41 44.15
CA GLN A 7 23.68 19.42 44.58
C GLN A 7 22.31 19.25 43.89
N ALA A 8 22.28 18.54 42.76
CA ALA A 8 21.07 18.19 42.03
C ALA A 8 21.31 16.91 41.21
N VAL A 9 20.21 16.26 40.84
CA VAL A 9 20.19 15.11 39.92
C VAL A 9 19.15 15.39 38.85
N LEU A 10 19.53 15.20 37.59
CA LEU A 10 18.62 15.24 36.45
C LEU A 10 18.41 13.82 35.95
N PHE A 11 17.15 13.42 35.86
CA PHE A 11 16.75 12.15 35.26
C PHE A 11 16.21 12.41 33.87
N ASP A 12 16.63 11.57 32.93
CA ASP A 12 15.90 11.43 31.68
C ASP A 12 14.55 10.77 31.93
N MET A 13 13.58 10.95 31.05
CA MET A 13 12.24 10.39 31.21
C MET A 13 12.14 9.00 30.58
N ASP A 14 12.39 8.93 29.29
CA ASP A 14 12.19 7.75 28.45
C ASP A 14 13.27 6.70 28.70
N GLY A 15 12.87 5.45 28.89
CA GLY A 15 13.79 4.34 29.22
C GLY A 15 14.43 4.43 30.62
N THR A 16 14.35 5.57 31.30
CA THR A 16 14.88 5.78 32.65
C THR A 16 13.78 5.76 33.72
N LEU A 17 12.79 6.65 33.61
CA LEU A 17 11.67 6.73 34.55
C LEU A 17 10.43 5.98 34.04
N VAL A 18 10.30 5.85 32.72
CA VAL A 18 9.15 5.23 32.06
C VAL A 18 9.66 4.23 31.02
N ASP A 19 9.10 3.03 30.99
CA ASP A 19 9.35 2.04 29.94
C ASP A 19 8.57 2.41 28.67
N THR A 20 9.10 3.40 27.94
CA THR A 20 8.55 3.82 26.64
C THR A 20 9.13 3.04 25.47
N GLU A 21 10.24 2.31 25.66
CA GLU A 21 10.90 1.52 24.61
C GLU A 21 10.02 0.37 24.14
N THR A 22 9.34 -0.34 25.07
CA THR A 22 8.41 -1.42 24.72
C THR A 22 7.24 -0.92 23.87
N LEU A 23 6.65 0.23 24.26
CA LEU A 23 5.54 0.83 23.53
C LEU A 23 5.99 1.30 22.14
N TRP A 24 7.15 1.97 22.08
CA TRP A 24 7.74 2.42 20.83
C TRP A 24 8.00 1.24 19.88
N TRP A 25 8.62 0.15 20.36
CA TRP A 25 8.88 -1.04 19.56
C TRP A 25 7.60 -1.64 19.00
N SER A 26 6.58 -1.84 19.83
CA SER A 26 5.29 -2.40 19.38
C SER A 26 4.63 -1.54 18.29
N THR A 27 4.74 -0.22 18.41
CA THR A 27 4.21 0.73 17.44
C THR A 27 5.01 0.68 16.14
N ALA A 28 6.34 0.63 16.22
CA ALA A 28 7.22 0.50 15.07
C ALA A 28 6.95 -0.81 14.30
N VAL A 29 6.74 -1.93 14.99
CA VAL A 29 6.34 -3.21 14.39
C VAL A 29 5.01 -3.09 13.64
N ALA A 30 4.01 -2.42 14.23
CA ALA A 30 2.71 -2.22 13.57
C ALA A 30 2.83 -1.36 12.30
N VAL A 31 3.60 -0.25 12.36
CA VAL A 31 3.85 0.62 11.21
C VAL A 31 4.64 -0.11 10.14
N ALA A 32 5.72 -0.80 10.49
CA ALA A 32 6.53 -1.58 9.56
C ALA A 32 5.70 -2.68 8.87
N GLY A 33 4.85 -3.39 9.62
CA GLY A 33 3.92 -4.38 9.08
C GLY A 33 2.96 -3.78 8.05
N SER A 34 2.48 -2.55 8.27
CA SER A 34 1.64 -1.84 7.28
C SER A 34 2.38 -1.49 5.98
N LEU A 35 3.72 -1.42 6.03
CA LEU A 35 4.61 -1.22 4.89
C LEU A 35 5.10 -2.54 4.27
N GLY A 36 4.62 -3.69 4.76
CA GLY A 36 5.06 -5.01 4.31
C GLY A 36 6.46 -5.41 4.80
N ILE A 37 6.92 -4.79 5.90
CA ILE A 37 8.24 -5.05 6.50
C ILE A 37 8.06 -5.89 7.76
N HIS A 38 8.83 -6.96 7.87
CA HIS A 38 8.99 -7.71 9.11
C HIS A 38 10.24 -7.23 9.84
N LEU A 39 10.04 -6.66 11.03
CA LEU A 39 11.12 -6.26 11.93
C LEU A 39 11.60 -7.43 12.79
N THR A 40 12.89 -7.41 13.11
CA THR A 40 13.63 -8.36 13.93
C THR A 40 14.49 -7.60 14.93
N GLU A 41 15.07 -8.28 15.92
CA GLU A 41 16.00 -7.69 16.89
C GLU A 41 17.18 -6.96 16.22
N ALA A 42 17.60 -7.37 15.02
CA ALA A 42 18.66 -6.70 14.27
C ALA A 42 18.30 -5.26 13.85
N ASP A 43 17.01 -4.91 13.86
CA ASP A 43 16.50 -3.62 13.43
C ASP A 43 16.38 -2.63 14.61
N GLU A 44 16.43 -3.14 15.85
CA GLU A 44 16.31 -2.36 17.09
C GLU A 44 17.29 -1.16 17.17
N PRO A 45 18.59 -1.30 16.84
CA PRO A 45 19.54 -0.19 16.91
C PRO A 45 19.25 0.98 15.95
N HIS A 46 18.37 0.75 14.95
CA HIS A 46 17.93 1.74 13.98
C HIS A 46 16.61 2.43 14.36
N LEU A 47 15.95 1.97 15.42
CA LEU A 47 14.63 2.44 15.83
C LEU A 47 14.62 2.98 17.27
N ILE A 48 15.28 2.30 18.22
CA ILE A 48 15.30 2.73 19.63
C ILE A 48 16.28 3.90 19.81
N GLY A 49 15.84 4.94 20.53
CA GLY A 49 16.64 6.14 20.79
C GLY A 49 16.98 6.97 19.56
N ARG A 50 16.36 6.70 18.40
CA ARG A 50 16.57 7.45 17.15
C ARG A 50 15.53 8.55 16.99
N THR A 51 15.87 9.54 16.16
CA THR A 51 14.87 10.51 15.73
C THR A 51 13.80 9.81 14.89
N ILE A 52 12.59 10.38 14.88
CA ILE A 52 11.49 9.88 14.04
C ILE A 52 11.92 9.83 12.56
N GLN A 53 12.70 10.82 12.10
CA GLN A 53 13.19 10.93 10.73
C GLN A 53 14.17 9.82 10.39
N ASP A 54 15.10 9.48 11.28
CA ASP A 54 16.06 8.39 11.06
C ASP A 54 15.34 7.05 11.02
N ALA A 55 14.41 6.82 11.96
CA ALA A 55 13.59 5.61 11.99
C ALA A 55 12.74 5.45 10.72
N ALA A 56 12.08 6.52 10.28
CA ALA A 56 11.29 6.52 9.04
C ALA A 56 12.17 6.26 7.80
N THR A 57 13.33 6.91 7.72
CA THR A 57 14.29 6.69 6.63
C THR A 57 14.72 5.24 6.59
N TYR A 58 15.06 4.67 7.73
CA TYR A 58 15.42 3.26 7.85
C TYR A 58 14.31 2.33 7.34
N LEU A 59 13.06 2.53 7.78
CA LEU A 59 11.92 1.74 7.31
C LEU A 59 11.70 1.88 5.79
N LEU A 60 11.85 3.08 5.23
CA LEU A 60 11.71 3.31 3.80
C LEU A 60 12.75 2.53 2.99
N THR A 61 14.00 2.42 3.46
CA THR A 61 15.03 1.62 2.77
C THR A 61 14.71 0.12 2.73
N ARG A 62 13.85 -0.35 3.64
CA ARG A 62 13.43 -1.75 3.73
C ARG A 62 12.07 -2.03 3.11
N THR A 63 11.34 -0.99 2.70
CA THR A 63 10.01 -1.15 2.10
C THR A 63 10.18 -1.85 0.74
N PRO A 64 9.49 -2.98 0.50
CA PRO A 64 9.50 -3.62 -0.81
C PRO A 64 9.05 -2.62 -1.89
N SER A 65 9.62 -2.69 -3.10
CA SER A 65 9.11 -1.87 -4.20
C SER A 65 7.66 -2.26 -4.45
N LEU A 66 6.74 -1.37 -4.11
CA LEU A 66 5.34 -1.55 -4.47
C LEU A 66 5.29 -1.57 -5.99
N SER A 67 5.04 -2.75 -6.56
CA SER A 67 4.69 -2.85 -7.97
C SER A 67 3.38 -2.11 -8.09
N HIS A 68 3.42 -0.86 -8.55
CA HIS A 68 2.19 -0.19 -8.93
C HIS A 68 1.57 -1.04 -10.04
N PRO A 69 0.34 -1.57 -9.89
CA PRO A 69 -0.32 -2.21 -11.00
C PRO A 69 -0.59 -1.13 -12.04
N THR A 70 0.35 -0.94 -12.96
CA THR A 70 0.16 -0.12 -14.15
C THR A 70 -0.85 -0.87 -15.00
N THR A 71 -2.14 -0.65 -14.72
CA THR A 71 -3.16 -0.92 -15.72
C THR A 71 -2.95 0.12 -16.81
N PRO A 72 -2.42 -0.22 -18.00
CA PRO A 72 -2.34 0.75 -19.07
C PRO A 72 -3.78 1.23 -19.38
N PRO A 73 -4.00 2.54 -19.54
CA PRO A 73 -5.34 3.14 -19.62
C PRO A 73 -6.21 2.64 -20.79
N ASN A 74 -5.67 1.82 -21.70
CA ASN A 74 -6.33 1.38 -22.93
C ASN A 74 -6.84 -0.09 -22.95
N GLN A 75 -6.64 -0.91 -21.91
CA GLN A 75 -7.06 -2.34 -21.97
C GLN A 75 -8.52 -2.64 -21.59
N ARG A 76 -9.28 -1.66 -21.11
CA ARG A 76 -10.73 -1.84 -20.84
C ARG A 76 -11.62 -1.69 -22.09
N ALA A 77 -11.11 -1.10 -23.18
CA ALA A 77 -11.93 -0.74 -24.34
C ALA A 77 -12.15 -1.90 -25.35
N ASN A 78 -11.25 -2.90 -25.40
CA ASN A 78 -11.32 -3.96 -26.42
C ASN A 78 -12.14 -5.20 -26.04
N ALA A 79 -12.56 -5.35 -24.78
CA ALA A 79 -13.34 -6.52 -24.35
C ALA A 79 -14.83 -6.47 -24.77
N ARG A 80 -15.30 -5.39 -25.42
CA ARG A 80 -16.71 -5.21 -25.83
C ARG A 80 -16.96 -5.22 -27.34
N ARG A 81 -15.97 -5.51 -28.17
CA ARG A 81 -16.16 -5.60 -29.63
C ARG A 81 -15.95 -7.04 -30.12
N SER A 82 -17.00 -7.85 -30.02
CA SER A 82 -17.16 -8.99 -30.93
C SER A 82 -17.51 -8.46 -32.33
N PRO A 83 -16.96 -9.01 -33.41
CA PRO A 83 -17.37 -8.60 -34.76
C PRO A 83 -18.73 -9.25 -35.08
N ALA A 84 -19.71 -8.42 -35.45
CA ALA A 84 -20.91 -8.91 -36.09
C ALA A 84 -20.52 -9.52 -37.45
N HIS A 85 -20.81 -10.81 -37.61
CA HIS A 85 -20.78 -11.51 -38.88
C HIS A 85 -21.92 -10.97 -39.75
N VAL A 86 -21.57 -10.27 -40.84
CA VAL A 86 -22.54 -9.88 -41.88
C VAL A 86 -22.42 -10.92 -42.99
N ASP A 87 -23.39 -11.84 -43.02
CA ASP A 87 -23.58 -12.76 -44.12
C ASP A 87 -24.39 -12.07 -45.22
N GLY A 88 -23.86 -12.09 -46.44
CA GLY A 88 -24.49 -11.50 -47.63
C GLY A 88 -25.31 -12.55 -48.36
N GLY A 89 -26.58 -12.26 -48.64
CA GLY A 89 -27.47 -13.17 -49.36
C GLY A 89 -28.56 -12.45 -50.16
N GLN A 90 -28.28 -12.30 -51.46
CA GLN A 90 -29.10 -12.15 -52.68
C GLN A 90 -30.61 -11.83 -52.66
N GLU A 91 -30.99 -10.99 -53.63
CA GLU A 91 -32.31 -10.58 -54.10
C GLU A 91 -33.14 -11.71 -54.77
N GLY A 92 -34.49 -11.60 -54.69
CA GLY A 92 -35.48 -12.31 -55.54
C GLY A 92 -36.92 -12.19 -55.01
N PRO A 93 -37.97 -12.31 -55.86
CA PRO A 93 -38.73 -11.12 -56.29
C PRO A 93 -40.15 -10.97 -55.71
N ALA A 94 -40.73 -9.79 -56.00
CA ALA A 94 -42.07 -9.33 -55.66
C ALA A 94 -43.19 -10.31 -56.05
N ALA A 95 -44.13 -10.52 -55.13
CA ALA A 95 -45.41 -11.16 -55.40
C ALA A 95 -46.56 -10.21 -55.02
N GLU A 96 -47.44 -10.06 -55.99
CA GLU A 96 -48.57 -9.16 -56.13
C GLU A 96 -49.71 -9.43 -55.12
N ALA A 97 -50.41 -8.37 -54.71
CA ALA A 97 -51.63 -8.45 -53.91
C ALA A 97 -52.80 -9.12 -54.68
N PRO A 98 -53.85 -9.60 -53.99
CA PRO A 98 -55.10 -8.84 -54.12
C PRO A 98 -56.03 -8.82 -52.88
N GLN A 99 -56.62 -7.64 -52.69
CA GLN A 99 -58.03 -7.28 -52.41
C GLN A 99 -58.87 -7.93 -51.27
N ARG A 100 -59.38 -6.99 -50.44
CA ARG A 100 -60.74 -6.80 -49.86
C ARG A 100 -61.49 -7.95 -49.17
N GLY A 101 -62.09 -7.60 -48.03
CA GLY A 101 -63.33 -8.23 -47.56
C GLY A 101 -63.83 -7.71 -46.21
N THR A 102 -64.78 -6.76 -46.27
CA THR A 102 -65.79 -6.31 -45.28
C THR A 102 -65.38 -5.91 -43.86
#